data_AF-A0A519RPY6-F1
#
_entry.id   AF-A0A519RPY6-F1
#
_cell.length_a   1.000
_cell.length_b   1.000
_cell.length_c   1.000
_cell.angle_alpha   90.00
_cell.angle_beta   90.00
_cell.angle_gamma   90.00
#
_symmetry.space_group_name_H-M   'P 1'
#
loop_
_entity.id
_entity.type
_entity.pdbx_description
1 polymer ?
#
loop_
_entity_poly.entity_id
_entity_poly.type
_entity_poly.pdbx_seq_one_letter_code
_entity_poly.pdbx_strand_id
1 'polypeptide(L)'
;MYLPYLSTYHTIENSQGTLDPLGLYSIADKLATRLAPGLRERMKHPRYLTAIAVGSVVGSSFEENELARDEVSEPWQVYEWYVTSGLVKKFEKEDPSQLLGMPGREKTTNALKSNLPLSANRYLKTPSVFGFHGVYRTLAKQIGLIEGNLLGEFGYRLTEVWENEQNLKGFLLGVKGSPGNEFRSRLYEAVRRGLEIGEVAKPWSWEFYSKIGERLSPKSPGNIEATLLYNELIRGESGAVGELINFLISKAGRRALLPGSEKTFHELFLQSSIYNRELLKAIQAYERVARLLYNAFYDCLHWMAQNQSKGKVAQLASLHHILVACKELPVAFTQADLLLEPFSPEAHEFAEKFEMVREIFSAPDWVKLLFEHHSAVQRAKPPNGKASWILEHTSGSYLLNTLQSNRQLLNNEYVHQYRTFALQSFMKDLNKI
;
A
#
# COMPACT_ATOMS: atom_id res chain seq x y z
N MET A 1 -43.98 -1.58 -13.46
CA MET A 1 -43.20 -0.65 -12.61
C MET A 1 -42.07 -1.47 -12.00
N TYR A 2 -40.91 -1.49 -12.65
CA TYR A 2 -39.75 -2.28 -12.22
C TYR A 2 -38.90 -1.44 -11.27
N LEU A 3 -38.86 -1.81 -9.99
CA LEU A 3 -37.89 -1.28 -9.04
C LEU A 3 -36.51 -1.84 -9.41
N PRO A 4 -35.47 -0.99 -9.57
CA PRO A 4 -34.12 -1.49 -9.77
C PRO A 4 -33.64 -2.23 -8.52
N TYR A 5 -33.06 -3.41 -8.74
CA TYR A 5 -32.43 -4.23 -7.71
C TYR A 5 -31.36 -3.40 -6.97
N LEU A 6 -31.55 -3.22 -5.67
CA LEU A 6 -30.51 -2.73 -4.76
C LEU A 6 -29.37 -3.76 -4.76
N SER A 7 -28.27 -3.44 -5.45
CA SER A 7 -27.05 -4.26 -5.38
C SER A 7 -26.57 -4.29 -3.94
N THR A 8 -26.41 -5.52 -3.43
CA THR A 8 -25.86 -5.89 -2.12
C THR A 8 -24.81 -4.93 -1.57
N TYR A 9 -25.07 -4.49 -0.32
CA TYR A 9 -24.13 -3.95 0.66
C TYR A 9 -22.67 -3.91 0.23
N HIS A 10 -22.17 -2.74 -0.16
CA HIS A 10 -20.75 -2.46 -0.12
C HIS A 10 -20.39 -1.98 1.29
N THR A 11 -19.90 -2.88 2.13
CA THR A 11 -19.18 -2.49 3.35
C THR A 11 -17.95 -1.66 2.96
N ILE A 12 -17.50 -0.82 3.88
CA ILE A 12 -16.30 0.06 3.80
C ILE A 12 -15.00 -0.74 3.51
N GLU A 13 -15.09 -2.07 3.43
CA GLU A 13 -14.01 -3.06 3.27
C GLU A 13 -13.44 -3.18 1.85
N ASN A 14 -13.90 -2.37 0.89
CA ASN A 14 -13.22 -2.18 -0.39
C ASN A 14 -12.32 -0.93 -0.37
N SER A 15 -11.41 -0.83 0.60
CA SER A 15 -10.17 -0.03 0.44
C SER A 15 -9.16 -0.74 -0.47
N GLN A 16 -9.66 -1.58 -1.39
CA GLN A 16 -8.91 -2.18 -2.50
C GLN A 16 -8.78 -1.13 -3.61
N GLY A 17 -7.64 -0.42 -3.58
CA GLY A 17 -7.34 0.67 -4.49
C GLY A 17 -7.94 1.99 -4.00
N THR A 18 -7.16 3.07 -4.12
CA THR A 18 -7.71 4.41 -4.08
C THR A 18 -8.91 4.43 -5.02
N LEU A 19 -10.07 4.87 -4.52
CA LEU A 19 -11.19 5.27 -5.37
C LEU A 19 -10.62 6.42 -6.20
N ASP A 20 -10.04 6.12 -7.35
CA ASP A 20 -9.34 7.08 -8.19
C ASP A 20 -10.30 7.52 -9.30
N PRO A 21 -11.25 8.44 -9.03
CA PRO A 21 -12.26 8.83 -10.00
C PRO A 21 -11.67 9.55 -11.21
N LEU A 22 -10.48 10.12 -11.06
CA LEU A 22 -9.88 11.02 -12.04
C LEU A 22 -8.57 10.49 -12.65
N GLY A 23 -8.13 9.29 -12.27
CA GLY A 23 -6.95 8.64 -12.84
C GLY A 23 -5.63 9.23 -12.34
N LEU A 24 -5.64 9.82 -11.14
CA LEU A 24 -4.53 10.56 -10.55
C LEU A 24 -3.49 9.66 -9.86
N TYR A 25 -3.82 8.41 -9.54
CA TYR A 25 -2.96 7.59 -8.68
C TYR A 25 -1.71 7.05 -9.38
N SER A 26 -1.82 6.66 -10.65
CA SER A 26 -0.75 5.95 -11.38
C SER A 26 0.56 6.72 -11.43
N ILE A 27 0.51 8.01 -11.78
CA ILE A 27 1.70 8.87 -11.86
C ILE A 27 2.27 9.11 -10.46
N ALA A 28 1.43 9.39 -9.46
CA ALA A 28 1.88 9.54 -8.08
C ALA A 28 2.59 8.28 -7.56
N ASP A 29 2.05 7.09 -7.84
CA ASP A 29 2.64 5.81 -7.42
C ASP A 29 4.02 5.58 -8.04
N LYS A 30 4.18 5.95 -9.32
CA LYS A 30 5.47 5.88 -10.03
C LYS A 30 6.49 6.86 -9.45
N LEU A 31 6.10 8.12 -9.23
CA LEU A 31 6.95 9.12 -8.56
C LEU A 31 7.33 8.69 -7.14
N ALA A 32 6.39 8.14 -6.38
CA ALA A 32 6.64 7.57 -5.04
C ALA A 32 7.63 6.39 -5.10
N THR A 33 7.53 5.55 -6.12
CA THR A 33 8.47 4.43 -6.35
C THR A 33 9.87 4.93 -6.69
N ARG A 34 10.01 6.08 -7.37
CA ARG A 34 11.34 6.70 -7.57
C ARG A 34 11.92 7.24 -6.28
N LEU A 35 11.08 7.82 -5.42
CA LEU A 35 11.51 8.43 -4.15
C LEU A 35 11.94 7.36 -3.13
N ALA A 36 11.20 6.25 -3.08
CA ALA A 36 11.45 5.15 -2.16
C ALA A 36 11.26 3.80 -2.88
N PRO A 37 12.24 3.38 -3.71
CA PRO A 37 12.13 2.17 -4.52
C PRO A 37 11.91 0.92 -3.65
N GLY A 38 11.00 0.06 -4.11
CA GLY A 38 10.62 -1.18 -3.43
C GLY A 38 9.60 -1.01 -2.32
N LEU A 39 9.48 0.19 -1.73
CA LEU A 39 8.53 0.50 -0.67
C LEU A 39 7.12 0.77 -1.21
N ARG A 40 6.12 0.27 -0.50
CA ARG A 40 4.70 0.49 -0.81
C ARG A 40 4.00 1.20 0.36
N GLU A 41 2.99 2.00 0.05
CA GLU A 41 2.15 2.73 1.03
C GLU A 41 1.62 1.84 2.16
N ARG A 42 1.25 0.61 1.80
CA ARG A 42 0.65 -0.38 2.70
C ARG A 42 1.66 -1.15 3.57
N MET A 43 2.96 -0.90 3.40
CA MET A 43 3.98 -1.44 4.32
C MET A 43 3.91 -0.70 5.66
N LYS A 44 3.97 -1.46 6.76
CA LYS A 44 3.92 -0.91 8.12
C LYS A 44 5.07 -1.35 8.99
N HIS A 45 5.43 -2.64 8.92
CA HIS A 45 6.44 -3.22 9.81
C HIS A 45 7.60 -3.81 9.01
N PRO A 46 8.86 -3.39 9.23
CA PRO A 46 10.00 -3.85 8.46
C PRO A 46 10.31 -5.33 8.72
N ARG A 47 9.96 -5.83 9.91
CA ARG A 47 10.23 -7.21 10.33
C ARG A 47 9.45 -8.28 9.56
N TYR A 48 8.47 -7.90 8.73
CA TYR A 48 7.91 -8.83 7.74
C TYR A 48 8.95 -9.30 6.72
N LEU A 49 10.03 -8.54 6.49
CA LEU A 49 11.19 -9.01 5.73
C LEU A 49 11.85 -10.20 6.43
N THR A 50 12.02 -10.17 7.75
CA THR A 50 12.52 -11.34 8.51
C THR A 50 11.57 -12.53 8.40
N ALA A 51 10.26 -12.32 8.50
CA ALA A 51 9.28 -13.40 8.32
C ALA A 51 9.36 -14.02 6.91
N ILE A 52 9.59 -13.21 5.87
CA ILE A 52 9.81 -13.71 4.50
C ILE A 52 11.11 -14.52 4.41
N ALA A 53 12.20 -14.07 5.05
CA ALA A 53 13.46 -14.80 5.05
C ALA A 53 13.31 -16.18 5.73
N VAL A 54 12.66 -16.21 6.90
CA VAL A 54 12.32 -17.45 7.63
C VAL A 54 11.43 -18.35 6.77
N GLY A 55 10.42 -17.77 6.11
CA GLY A 55 9.55 -18.47 5.17
C GLY A 55 10.31 -19.06 3.98
N SER A 56 11.33 -18.38 3.48
CA SER A 56 12.16 -18.85 2.36
C SER A 56 13.04 -20.05 2.77
N VAL A 57 13.54 -20.08 4.01
CA VAL A 57 14.26 -21.27 4.56
C VAL A 57 13.35 -22.48 4.72
N VAL A 58 12.08 -22.27 5.11
CA VAL A 58 11.09 -23.34 5.18
C VAL A 58 10.65 -23.77 3.77
N GLY A 59 10.42 -22.79 2.90
CA GLY A 59 9.96 -22.93 1.52
C GLY A 59 10.95 -23.65 0.62
N SER A 60 12.26 -23.51 0.85
CA SER A 60 13.32 -24.15 0.05
C SER A 60 13.34 -25.67 0.10
N SER A 61 12.53 -26.27 0.97
CA SER A 61 12.37 -27.73 1.08
C SER A 61 11.24 -28.29 0.21
N PHE A 62 10.51 -27.42 -0.51
CA PHE A 62 9.41 -27.76 -1.42
C PHE A 62 9.83 -27.51 -2.88
N GLU A 63 9.19 -28.19 -3.82
CA GLU A 63 9.47 -28.01 -5.24
C GLU A 63 8.98 -26.64 -5.74
N GLU A 64 9.66 -26.06 -6.74
CA GLU A 64 9.36 -24.70 -7.23
C GLU A 64 7.92 -24.54 -7.74
N ASN A 65 7.36 -25.61 -8.32
CA ASN A 65 6.00 -25.67 -8.86
C ASN A 65 5.02 -26.45 -7.97
N GLU A 66 5.40 -26.71 -6.71
CA GLU A 66 4.50 -27.38 -5.78
C GLU A 66 3.30 -26.47 -5.47
N LEU A 67 2.10 -27.02 -5.58
CA LEU A 67 0.86 -26.34 -5.22
C LEU A 67 0.14 -27.18 -4.16
N ALA A 68 -0.61 -26.50 -3.30
CA ALA A 68 -1.51 -27.15 -2.38
C ALA A 68 -2.61 -27.90 -3.14
N ARG A 69 -3.36 -28.75 -2.42
CA ARG A 69 -4.51 -29.49 -2.96
C ARG A 69 -5.58 -28.62 -3.62
N ASP A 70 -5.63 -27.33 -3.30
CA ASP A 70 -6.54 -26.37 -3.94
C ASP A 70 -6.08 -25.93 -5.34
N GLU A 71 -4.93 -26.44 -5.82
CA GLU A 71 -4.32 -26.18 -7.13
C GLU A 71 -3.97 -24.71 -7.41
N VAL A 72 -3.99 -23.87 -6.37
CA VAL A 72 -3.73 -22.42 -6.50
C VAL A 72 -2.75 -21.88 -5.45
N SER A 73 -2.62 -22.55 -4.31
CA SER A 73 -1.83 -22.04 -3.19
C SER A 73 -0.39 -22.59 -3.18
N GLU A 74 0.59 -21.70 -3.30
CA GLU A 74 2.02 -22.03 -3.21
C GLU A 74 2.48 -22.19 -1.74
N PRO A 75 3.62 -22.88 -1.47
CA PRO A 75 4.14 -23.11 -0.11
C PRO A 75 4.30 -21.85 0.74
N TRP A 76 4.75 -20.74 0.15
CA TRP A 76 4.90 -19.47 0.88
C TRP A 76 3.54 -18.90 1.33
N GLN A 77 2.45 -19.16 0.60
CA GLN A 77 1.10 -18.73 0.99
C GLN A 77 0.61 -19.52 2.19
N VAL A 78 0.82 -20.84 2.17
CA VAL A 78 0.46 -21.72 3.29
C VAL A 78 1.29 -21.36 4.53
N TYR A 79 2.59 -21.10 4.37
CA TYR A 79 3.44 -20.57 5.44
C TYR A 79 2.90 -19.25 6.02
N GLU A 80 2.51 -18.31 5.16
CA GLU A 80 1.90 -17.04 5.59
C GLU A 80 0.61 -17.26 6.39
N TRP A 81 -0.23 -18.24 6.03
CA TRP A 81 -1.41 -18.58 6.84
C TRP A 81 -1.04 -19.04 8.26
N TYR A 82 0.04 -19.80 8.42
CA TYR A 82 0.52 -20.22 9.74
C TYR A 82 1.10 -19.05 10.55
N VAL A 83 1.88 -18.16 9.92
CA VAL A 83 2.42 -16.97 10.58
C VAL A 83 1.30 -16.06 11.06
N THR A 84 0.35 -15.76 10.18
CA THR A 84 -0.78 -14.89 10.52
C THR A 84 -1.68 -15.50 11.61
N SER A 85 -1.94 -16.81 11.53
CA SER A 85 -2.66 -17.54 12.58
C SER A 85 -1.91 -17.49 13.92
N GLY A 86 -0.58 -17.63 13.90
CA GLY A 86 0.27 -17.52 15.10
C GLY A 86 0.20 -16.15 15.75
N LEU A 87 0.32 -15.08 14.94
CA LEU A 87 0.24 -13.70 15.40
C LEU A 87 -1.13 -13.39 16.03
N VAL A 88 -2.23 -13.69 15.32
CA VAL A 88 -3.58 -13.45 15.83
C VAL A 88 -3.85 -14.28 17.09
N LYS A 89 -3.47 -15.56 17.09
CA LYS A 89 -3.66 -16.43 18.26
C LYS A 89 -2.92 -15.91 19.50
N LYS A 90 -1.71 -15.39 19.33
CA LYS A 90 -0.91 -14.83 20.43
C LYS A 90 -1.48 -13.50 20.93
N PHE A 91 -1.77 -12.58 20.02
CA PHE A 91 -1.94 -11.17 20.38
C PHE A 91 -3.39 -10.68 20.40
N GLU A 92 -4.36 -11.39 19.80
CA GLU A 92 -5.75 -10.88 19.76
C GLU A 92 -6.35 -10.64 21.14
N LYS A 93 -5.94 -11.41 22.15
CA LYS A 93 -6.40 -11.25 23.53
C LYS A 93 -5.38 -10.56 24.43
N GLU A 94 -4.09 -10.84 24.25
CA GLU A 94 -3.02 -10.39 25.15
C GLU A 94 -2.59 -8.94 24.84
N ASP A 95 -2.37 -8.60 23.57
CA ASP A 95 -1.93 -7.28 23.14
C ASP A 95 -2.39 -6.99 21.69
N PRO A 96 -3.66 -6.57 21.48
CA PRO A 96 -4.21 -6.30 20.15
C PRO A 96 -3.45 -5.22 19.37
N SER A 97 -2.64 -4.40 20.06
CA SER A 97 -1.84 -3.37 19.44
C SER A 97 -0.74 -3.96 18.55
N GLN A 98 -0.25 -5.17 18.84
CA GLN A 98 0.74 -5.89 18.01
C GLN A 98 0.22 -6.21 16.61
N LEU A 99 -1.11 -6.35 16.47
CA LEU A 99 -1.77 -6.70 15.22
C LEU A 99 -2.10 -5.47 14.35
N LEU A 100 -1.91 -4.24 14.85
CA LEU A 100 -2.17 -3.03 14.05
C LEU A 100 -1.23 -3.01 12.84
N GLY A 101 -1.75 -2.84 11.63
CA GLY A 101 -0.94 -2.84 10.40
C GLY A 101 -0.59 -4.22 9.85
N MET A 102 -1.13 -5.29 10.43
CA MET A 102 -0.92 -6.67 9.96
C MET A 102 -1.74 -6.98 8.68
N PRO A 103 -1.10 -7.40 7.58
CA PRO A 103 -1.78 -7.88 6.39
C PRO A 103 -2.67 -9.10 6.69
N GLY A 104 -3.93 -9.07 6.22
CA GLY A 104 -4.89 -10.15 6.43
C GLY A 104 -5.40 -10.35 7.86
N ARG A 105 -5.16 -9.39 8.78
CA ARG A 105 -5.62 -9.42 10.17
C ARG A 105 -7.11 -9.76 10.30
N GLU A 106 -7.98 -8.98 9.66
CA GLU A 106 -9.43 -9.13 9.82
C GLU A 106 -9.92 -10.51 9.39
N LYS A 107 -9.40 -11.01 8.27
CA LYS A 107 -9.74 -12.34 7.73
C LYS A 107 -9.28 -13.45 8.68
N THR A 108 -8.08 -13.31 9.23
CA THR A 108 -7.52 -14.24 10.22
C THR A 108 -8.30 -14.21 11.54
N THR A 109 -8.61 -13.03 12.07
CA THR A 109 -9.44 -12.85 13.27
C THR A 109 -10.85 -13.42 13.07
N ASN A 110 -11.47 -13.20 11.90
CA ASN A 110 -12.77 -13.77 11.60
C ASN A 110 -12.74 -15.30 11.49
N ALA A 111 -11.66 -15.86 10.94
CA ALA A 111 -11.45 -17.31 10.91
C ALA A 111 -11.30 -17.88 12.33
N LEU A 112 -10.54 -17.22 13.22
CA LEU A 112 -10.46 -17.60 14.64
C LEU A 112 -11.83 -17.58 15.32
N LYS A 113 -12.58 -16.48 15.17
CA LYS A 113 -13.92 -16.33 15.79
C LYS A 113 -14.92 -17.37 15.29
N SER A 114 -14.81 -17.76 14.02
CA SER A 114 -15.65 -18.78 13.41
C SER A 114 -15.13 -20.21 13.64
N ASN A 115 -13.98 -20.37 14.31
CA ASN A 115 -13.26 -21.63 14.49
C ASN A 115 -13.04 -22.38 13.16
N LEU A 116 -12.75 -21.65 12.08
CA LEU A 116 -12.42 -22.19 10.77
C LEU A 116 -10.93 -22.04 10.50
N PRO A 117 -10.29 -22.94 9.73
CA PRO A 117 -8.92 -22.76 9.29
C PRO A 117 -8.79 -21.56 8.34
N LEU A 118 -7.57 -21.20 7.95
CA LEU A 118 -7.31 -20.35 6.78
C LEU A 118 -7.12 -21.21 5.52
N SER A 119 -7.48 -20.67 4.37
CA SER A 119 -7.35 -21.28 3.03
C SER A 119 -7.41 -20.16 1.98
N ALA A 120 -7.20 -20.49 0.70
CA ALA A 120 -7.36 -19.54 -0.41
C ALA A 120 -8.70 -18.76 -0.35
N ASN A 121 -9.80 -19.44 -0.06
CA ASN A 121 -11.14 -18.83 0.00
C ASN A 121 -11.41 -18.01 1.26
N ARG A 122 -10.64 -18.21 2.35
CA ARG A 122 -10.87 -17.56 3.66
C ARG A 122 -9.80 -16.55 4.06
N TYR A 123 -8.70 -16.45 3.34
CA TYR A 123 -7.62 -15.50 3.64
C TYR A 123 -7.71 -14.23 2.80
N LEU A 124 -7.05 -14.17 1.64
CA LEU A 124 -7.00 -12.99 0.77
C LEU A 124 -7.28 -13.38 -0.67
N LYS A 125 -8.11 -12.60 -1.39
CA LYS A 125 -8.41 -12.84 -2.81
C LYS A 125 -7.19 -12.72 -3.73
N THR A 126 -6.20 -11.93 -3.32
CA THR A 126 -4.97 -11.73 -4.09
C THR A 126 -3.79 -11.60 -3.11
N PRO A 127 -3.33 -12.72 -2.54
CA PRO A 127 -2.30 -12.71 -1.50
C PRO A 127 -0.96 -12.16 -2.02
N SER A 128 -0.68 -12.31 -3.32
CA SER A 128 0.47 -11.68 -3.99
C SER A 128 0.43 -10.15 -3.99
N VAL A 129 -0.71 -9.53 -3.71
CA VAL A 129 -0.88 -8.07 -3.62
C VAL A 129 -1.09 -7.61 -2.19
N PHE A 130 -1.86 -8.35 -1.41
CA PHE A 130 -2.35 -7.95 -0.09
C PHE A 130 -1.74 -8.70 1.09
N GLY A 131 -1.11 -9.85 0.84
CA GLY A 131 -0.39 -10.63 1.86
C GLY A 131 0.96 -10.02 2.18
N PHE A 132 1.57 -10.37 3.31
CA PHE A 132 2.86 -9.75 3.67
C PHE A 132 3.98 -10.17 2.72
N HIS A 133 4.01 -11.41 2.23
CA HIS A 133 4.95 -11.80 1.16
C HIS A 133 4.73 -10.95 -0.09
N GLY A 134 3.48 -10.80 -0.53
CA GLY A 134 3.14 -10.06 -1.74
C GLY A 134 3.47 -8.57 -1.65
N VAL A 135 3.08 -7.93 -0.55
CA VAL A 135 3.32 -6.51 -0.27
C VAL A 135 4.82 -6.22 -0.27
N TYR A 136 5.62 -7.05 0.40
CA TYR A 136 7.05 -6.83 0.62
C TYR A 136 7.94 -7.44 -0.46
N ARG A 137 7.41 -8.23 -1.41
CA ARG A 137 8.19 -8.94 -2.43
C ARG A 137 9.13 -8.04 -3.21
N THR A 138 8.66 -6.86 -3.64
CA THR A 138 9.47 -5.92 -4.42
C THR A 138 10.66 -5.42 -3.60
N LEU A 139 10.42 -4.97 -2.36
CA LEU A 139 11.49 -4.55 -1.45
C LEU A 139 12.45 -5.70 -1.14
N ALA A 140 11.92 -6.89 -0.83
CA ALA A 140 12.70 -8.09 -0.53
C ALA A 140 13.67 -8.44 -1.65
N LYS A 141 13.22 -8.44 -2.91
CA LYS A 141 14.11 -8.66 -4.06
C LYS A 141 15.17 -7.56 -4.20
N GLN A 142 14.75 -6.30 -4.06
CA GLN A 142 15.64 -5.15 -4.25
C GLN A 142 16.78 -5.10 -3.24
N ILE A 143 16.54 -5.48 -1.98
CA ILE A 143 17.57 -5.50 -0.92
C ILE A 143 18.34 -6.83 -0.87
N GLY A 144 18.18 -7.72 -1.85
CA GLY A 144 18.86 -9.02 -1.87
C GLY A 144 18.40 -9.97 -0.74
N LEU A 145 17.18 -9.81 -0.23
CA LEU A 145 16.61 -10.71 0.78
C LEU A 145 16.32 -12.09 0.16
N ILE A 146 15.76 -12.09 -1.05
CA ILE A 146 15.35 -13.30 -1.76
C ILE A 146 15.80 -13.27 -3.22
N GLU A 147 16.14 -14.45 -3.73
CA GLU A 147 16.47 -14.73 -5.13
C GLU A 147 15.61 -15.91 -5.59
N GLY A 148 14.56 -15.62 -6.37
CA GLY A 148 13.52 -16.62 -6.65
C GLY A 148 12.78 -17.03 -5.37
N ASN A 149 12.81 -18.34 -5.07
CA ASN A 149 12.25 -18.94 -3.85
C ASN A 149 13.32 -19.19 -2.76
N LEU A 150 14.57 -18.78 -3.00
CA LEU A 150 15.70 -18.96 -2.08
C LEU A 150 16.06 -17.65 -1.38
N LEU A 151 16.86 -17.77 -0.31
CA LEU A 151 17.48 -16.60 0.32
C LEU A 151 18.55 -16.01 -0.61
N GLY A 152 18.54 -14.68 -0.75
CA GLY A 152 19.69 -13.93 -1.24
C GLY A 152 20.71 -13.66 -0.13
N GLU A 153 21.83 -13.01 -0.46
CA GLU A 153 22.93 -12.74 0.49
C GLU A 153 22.45 -12.03 1.77
N PHE A 154 21.61 -10.99 1.63
CA PHE A 154 21.07 -10.27 2.78
C PHE A 154 20.10 -11.14 3.58
N GLY A 155 19.32 -11.99 2.91
CA GLY A 155 18.41 -12.95 3.54
C GLY A 155 19.13 -13.95 4.45
N TYR A 156 20.29 -14.47 4.01
CA TYR A 156 21.14 -15.33 4.83
C TYR A 156 21.61 -14.62 6.10
N ARG A 157 22.18 -13.43 5.96
CA ARG A 157 22.68 -12.63 7.08
C ARG A 157 21.56 -12.25 8.06
N LEU A 158 20.40 -11.84 7.55
CA LEU A 158 19.25 -11.48 8.38
C LEU A 158 18.72 -12.68 9.16
N THR A 159 18.62 -13.85 8.51
CA THR A 159 18.14 -15.07 9.17
C THR A 159 19.12 -15.56 10.24
N GLU A 160 20.43 -15.48 9.97
CA GLU A 160 21.47 -15.81 10.94
C GLU A 160 21.39 -14.93 12.20
N VAL A 161 21.24 -13.61 12.01
CA VAL A 161 21.07 -12.68 13.14
C VAL A 161 19.79 -12.98 13.91
N TRP A 162 18.67 -13.17 13.21
CA TRP A 162 17.39 -13.50 13.83
C TRP A 162 17.46 -14.80 14.64
N GLU A 163 18.05 -15.87 14.10
CA GLU A 163 18.12 -17.14 14.83
C GLU A 163 18.98 -17.03 16.10
N ASN A 164 20.02 -16.20 16.08
CA ASN A 164 20.86 -15.95 17.25
C ASN A 164 20.10 -15.17 18.33
N GLU A 165 19.46 -14.04 17.97
CA GLU A 165 18.73 -13.20 18.92
C GLU A 165 17.45 -13.89 19.46
N GLN A 166 16.89 -14.83 18.70
CA GLN A 166 15.73 -15.62 19.11
C GLN A 166 16.07 -16.90 19.87
N ASN A 167 17.34 -17.19 20.13
CA ASN A 167 17.79 -18.47 20.73
C ASN A 167 17.33 -19.70 19.91
N LEU A 168 17.33 -19.58 18.59
CA LEU A 168 16.96 -20.58 17.60
C LEU A 168 18.17 -21.01 16.76
N LYS A 169 19.38 -21.02 17.34
CA LYS A 169 20.59 -21.47 16.66
C LYS A 169 20.37 -22.79 15.93
N GLY A 170 20.85 -22.87 14.69
CA GLY A 170 20.74 -24.05 13.83
C GLY A 170 19.44 -24.12 13.03
N PHE A 171 18.64 -23.05 12.99
CA PHE A 171 17.44 -22.94 12.14
C PHE A 171 17.85 -22.88 10.66
N LEU A 172 18.73 -21.95 10.32
CA LEU A 172 19.21 -21.67 8.97
C LEU A 172 19.90 -22.90 8.36
N LEU A 173 20.87 -23.47 9.09
CA LEU A 173 21.66 -24.61 8.65
C LEU A 173 20.98 -25.97 8.88
N GLY A 174 19.85 -26.02 9.58
CA GLY A 174 19.14 -27.28 9.86
C GLY A 174 19.94 -28.23 10.78
N VAL A 175 20.65 -27.70 11.78
CA VAL A 175 21.53 -28.50 12.64
C VAL A 175 20.68 -29.44 13.50
N LYS A 176 20.78 -30.75 13.27
CA LYS A 176 20.00 -31.76 14.00
C LYS A 176 20.19 -31.63 15.52
N GLY A 177 19.08 -31.76 16.26
CA GLY A 177 19.06 -31.63 17.72
C GLY A 177 19.11 -30.19 18.25
N SER A 178 19.25 -29.19 17.38
CA SER A 178 19.22 -27.79 17.80
C SER A 178 17.79 -27.26 18.00
N PRO A 179 17.58 -26.26 18.88
CA PRO A 179 16.28 -25.59 19.03
C PRO A 179 15.78 -24.97 17.71
N GLY A 180 16.70 -24.43 16.91
CA GLY A 180 16.39 -23.88 15.60
C GLY A 180 15.83 -24.90 14.63
N ASN A 181 16.49 -26.06 14.51
CA ASN A 181 16.02 -27.11 13.64
C ASN A 181 14.69 -27.71 14.12
N GLU A 182 14.44 -27.79 15.43
CA GLU A 182 13.12 -28.20 15.94
C GLU A 182 12.03 -27.22 15.51
N PHE A 183 12.27 -25.91 15.65
CA PHE A 183 11.33 -24.87 15.22
C PHE A 183 11.08 -24.93 13.71
N ARG A 184 12.14 -25.05 12.90
CA ARG A 184 12.07 -25.23 11.44
C ARG A 184 11.26 -26.46 11.06
N SER A 185 11.55 -27.62 11.67
CA SER A 185 10.90 -28.89 11.35
C SER A 185 9.41 -28.85 11.65
N ARG A 186 9.01 -28.21 12.76
CA ARG A 186 7.59 -28.03 13.11
C ARG A 186 6.85 -27.12 12.12
N LEU A 187 7.48 -26.03 11.67
CA LEU A 187 6.93 -25.17 10.62
C LEU A 187 6.82 -25.90 9.29
N TYR A 188 7.89 -26.57 8.87
CA TYR A 188 7.92 -27.37 7.64
C TYR A 188 6.80 -28.41 7.63
N GLU A 189 6.67 -29.21 8.68
CA GLU A 189 5.61 -30.23 8.75
C GLU A 189 4.21 -29.61 8.74
N ALA A 190 4.01 -28.45 9.37
CA ALA A 190 2.74 -27.74 9.32
C ALA A 190 2.41 -27.25 7.89
N VAL A 191 3.38 -26.65 7.20
CA VAL A 191 3.22 -26.21 5.81
C VAL A 191 2.97 -27.39 4.89
N ARG A 192 3.76 -28.46 5.00
CA ARG A 192 3.61 -29.70 4.22
C ARG A 192 2.21 -30.29 4.37
N ARG A 193 1.71 -30.41 5.61
CA ARG A 193 0.33 -30.84 5.86
C ARG A 193 -0.71 -29.87 5.31
N GLY A 194 -0.44 -28.57 5.36
CA GLY A 194 -1.34 -27.57 4.81
C GLY A 194 -1.45 -27.64 3.29
N LEU A 195 -0.32 -27.91 2.60
CA LEU A 195 -0.28 -28.19 1.17
C LEU A 195 -1.12 -29.42 0.83
N GLU A 196 -0.94 -30.54 1.54
CA GLU A 196 -1.70 -31.78 1.31
C GLU A 196 -3.23 -31.61 1.41
N ILE A 197 -3.72 -30.71 2.28
CA ILE A 197 -5.16 -30.53 2.50
C ILE A 197 -5.76 -29.28 1.84
N GLY A 198 -4.93 -28.30 1.43
CA GLY A 198 -5.38 -27.04 0.85
C GLY A 198 -5.81 -25.97 1.87
N GLU A 199 -5.46 -26.14 3.15
CA GLU A 199 -5.82 -25.23 4.23
C GLU A 199 -4.89 -25.39 5.45
N VAL A 200 -4.99 -24.51 6.43
CA VAL A 200 -4.27 -24.66 7.71
C VAL A 200 -4.70 -25.95 8.42
N ALA A 201 -3.78 -26.92 8.51
CA ALA A 201 -4.05 -28.25 9.06
C ALA A 201 -4.04 -28.31 10.59
N LYS A 202 -3.47 -27.31 11.26
CA LYS A 202 -3.36 -27.29 12.73
C LYS A 202 -4.54 -26.55 13.35
N PRO A 203 -5.22 -27.13 14.35
CA PRO A 203 -6.33 -26.47 15.03
C PRO A 203 -5.86 -25.23 15.79
N TRP A 204 -6.77 -24.30 16.07
CA TRP A 204 -6.47 -23.08 16.86
C TRP A 204 -5.99 -23.35 18.29
N SER A 205 -6.10 -24.58 18.80
CA SER A 205 -5.52 -25.04 20.07
C SER A 205 -4.05 -25.44 19.96
N TRP A 206 -3.45 -25.44 18.76
CA TRP A 206 -2.05 -25.81 18.58
C TRP A 206 -1.11 -24.81 19.26
N GLU A 207 -0.51 -25.23 20.37
CA GLU A 207 0.31 -24.38 21.25
C GLU A 207 1.50 -23.70 20.54
N PHE A 208 1.97 -24.29 19.44
CA PHE A 208 3.07 -23.74 18.66
C PHE A 208 2.76 -22.38 18.04
N TYR A 209 1.48 -22.02 17.88
CA TYR A 209 1.09 -20.67 17.45
C TYR A 209 1.64 -19.56 18.36
N SER A 210 1.69 -19.78 19.68
CA SER A 210 2.28 -18.81 20.61
C SER A 210 3.76 -18.59 20.29
N LYS A 211 4.49 -19.69 20.03
CA LYS A 211 5.91 -19.63 19.66
C LYS A 211 6.12 -18.91 18.33
N ILE A 212 5.26 -19.14 17.34
CA ILE A 212 5.31 -18.40 16.06
C ILE A 212 5.12 -16.90 16.32
N GLY A 213 4.08 -16.53 17.08
CA GLY A 213 3.76 -15.14 17.38
C GLY A 213 4.88 -14.43 18.16
N GLU A 214 5.49 -15.09 19.13
CA GLU A 214 6.61 -14.55 19.92
C GLU A 214 7.87 -14.34 19.08
N ARG A 215 8.24 -15.30 18.23
CA ARG A 215 9.51 -15.28 17.48
C ARG A 215 9.47 -14.44 16.20
N LEU A 216 8.27 -14.20 15.66
CA LEU A 216 8.06 -13.45 14.42
C LEU A 216 7.20 -12.19 14.60
N SER A 217 6.99 -11.71 15.83
CA SER A 217 6.20 -10.50 16.08
C SER A 217 6.75 -9.31 15.28
N PRO A 218 5.92 -8.63 14.46
CA PRO A 218 6.40 -7.62 13.52
C PRO A 218 6.98 -6.36 14.19
N LYS A 219 6.61 -6.09 15.44
CA LYS A 219 6.99 -4.87 16.18
C LYS A 219 8.09 -5.07 17.22
N SER A 220 8.70 -6.24 17.26
CA SER A 220 9.72 -6.58 18.26
C SER A 220 10.97 -7.19 17.62
N PRO A 221 11.61 -6.51 16.65
CA PRO A 221 12.89 -6.97 16.12
C PRO A 221 13.95 -6.99 17.22
N GLY A 222 14.91 -7.91 17.13
CA GLY A 222 16.10 -7.84 17.96
C GLY A 222 16.95 -6.60 17.65
N ASN A 223 17.90 -6.26 18.52
CA ASN A 223 18.69 -5.03 18.39
C ASN A 223 19.65 -5.10 17.18
N ILE A 224 20.26 -6.26 16.97
CA ILE A 224 21.16 -6.52 15.85
C ILE A 224 20.32 -6.64 14.56
N GLU A 225 19.20 -7.37 14.61
CA GLU A 225 18.22 -7.48 13.53
C GLU A 225 17.76 -6.10 13.04
N ALA A 226 17.33 -5.23 13.96
CA ALA A 226 16.87 -3.88 13.65
C ALA A 226 17.97 -3.00 13.03
N THR A 227 19.19 -3.11 13.55
CA THR A 227 20.35 -2.39 13.01
C THR A 227 20.69 -2.85 11.60
N LEU A 228 20.64 -4.17 11.36
CA LEU A 228 20.90 -4.76 10.06
C LEU A 228 19.85 -4.33 9.03
N LEU A 229 18.56 -4.39 9.38
CA LEU A 229 17.46 -3.91 8.54
C LEU A 229 17.60 -2.42 8.20
N TYR A 230 17.91 -1.58 9.20
CA TYR A 230 18.13 -0.16 8.99
C TYR A 230 19.27 0.12 8.02
N ASN A 231 20.43 -0.52 8.25
CA ASN A 231 21.62 -0.33 7.41
C ASN A 231 21.36 -0.73 5.96
N GLU A 232 20.61 -1.81 5.73
CA GLU A 232 20.29 -2.23 4.36
C GLU A 232 19.33 -1.25 3.67
N LEU A 233 18.33 -0.71 4.39
CA LEU A 233 17.39 0.27 3.83
C LEU A 233 18.08 1.57 3.38
N ILE A 234 19.16 1.99 4.06
CA ILE A 234 19.91 3.21 3.71
C ILE A 234 20.99 2.99 2.65
N ARG A 235 21.37 1.73 2.36
CA ARG A 235 22.50 1.36 1.47
C ARG A 235 22.23 1.59 -0.03
N GLY A 236 21.07 2.11 -0.41
CA GLY A 236 20.65 2.23 -1.81
C GLY A 236 21.69 2.87 -2.73
N GLU A 237 21.79 2.36 -3.97
CA GLU A 237 22.84 2.66 -4.97
C GLU A 237 23.07 4.15 -5.23
N SER A 238 22.02 4.98 -5.15
CA SER A 238 22.08 6.42 -5.44
C SER A 238 22.22 7.31 -4.20
N GLY A 239 22.19 6.75 -2.98
CA GLY A 239 22.09 7.52 -1.74
C GLY A 239 20.76 8.25 -1.52
N ALA A 240 19.85 8.26 -2.51
CA ALA A 240 18.59 9.00 -2.46
C ALA A 240 17.64 8.52 -1.34
N VAL A 241 17.50 7.21 -1.15
CA VAL A 241 16.70 6.65 -0.05
C VAL A 241 17.35 6.93 1.30
N GLY A 242 18.68 6.83 1.37
CA GLY A 242 19.45 7.17 2.56
C GLY A 242 19.25 8.64 2.95
N GLU A 243 19.27 9.56 1.98
CA GLU A 243 18.99 10.97 2.19
C GLU A 243 17.58 11.22 2.78
N LEU A 244 16.56 10.57 2.22
CA LEU A 244 15.18 10.64 2.72
C LEU A 244 15.05 10.11 4.15
N ILE A 245 15.62 8.94 4.44
CA ILE A 245 15.59 8.33 5.77
C ILE A 245 16.36 9.20 6.78
N ASN A 246 17.54 9.68 6.42
CA ASN A 246 18.36 10.54 7.28
C ASN A 246 17.63 11.85 7.62
N PHE A 247 16.95 12.46 6.65
CA PHE A 247 16.12 13.63 6.93
C PHE A 247 14.94 13.27 7.82
N LEU A 248 14.24 12.16 7.56
CA LEU A 248 13.09 11.70 8.34
C LEU A 248 13.43 11.47 9.82
N ILE A 249 14.59 10.89 10.13
CA ILE A 249 15.02 10.65 11.53
C ILE A 249 15.62 11.89 12.21
N SER A 250 15.98 12.92 11.43
CA SER A 250 16.51 14.17 11.96
C SER A 250 15.48 14.92 12.83
N LYS A 251 15.95 15.87 13.66
CA LYS A 251 15.07 16.76 14.43
C LYS A 251 14.15 17.58 13.52
N ALA A 252 14.65 18.01 12.36
CA ALA A 252 13.89 18.79 11.40
C ALA A 252 12.77 17.95 10.76
N GLY A 253 13.10 16.76 10.24
CA GLY A 253 12.12 15.87 9.62
C GLY A 253 11.05 15.37 10.59
N ARG A 254 11.44 15.00 11.83
CA ARG A 254 10.46 14.62 12.87
C ARG A 254 9.50 15.77 13.19
N ARG A 255 10.00 17.00 13.30
CA ARG A 255 9.16 18.19 13.53
C ARG A 255 8.23 18.45 12.35
N ALA A 256 8.72 18.28 11.12
CA ALA A 256 7.95 18.47 9.90
C ALA A 256 6.76 17.49 9.77
N LEU A 257 6.88 16.30 10.37
CA LEU A 257 5.82 15.29 10.38
C LEU A 257 4.80 15.42 11.51
N LEU A 258 5.03 16.26 12.52
CA LEU A 258 4.10 16.44 13.64
C LEU A 258 2.67 16.84 13.21
N PRO A 259 2.47 17.71 12.20
CA PRO A 259 1.13 18.04 11.71
C PRO A 259 0.43 16.90 10.96
N GLY A 260 1.13 15.80 10.64
CA GLY A 260 0.61 14.73 9.81
C GLY A 260 0.55 15.06 8.31
N SER A 261 1.30 16.07 7.85
CA SER A 261 1.37 16.49 6.45
C SER A 261 2.65 15.97 5.77
N GLU A 262 2.49 15.11 4.76
CA GLU A 262 3.60 14.69 3.91
C GLU A 262 4.08 15.82 3.00
N LYS A 263 3.17 16.73 2.62
CA LYS A 263 3.50 17.95 1.86
C LYS A 263 4.47 18.84 2.64
N THR A 264 4.15 19.20 3.88
CA THR A 264 5.03 20.00 4.74
C THR A 264 6.37 19.30 4.96
N PHE A 265 6.35 17.97 5.10
CA PHE A 265 7.58 17.19 5.18
C PHE A 265 8.43 17.30 3.92
N HIS A 266 7.85 17.16 2.72
CA HIS A 266 8.56 17.32 1.45
C HIS A 266 9.05 18.74 1.20
N GLU A 267 8.28 19.77 1.57
CA GLU A 267 8.68 21.18 1.46
C GLU A 267 9.95 21.47 2.27
N LEU A 268 10.03 20.95 3.50
CA LEU A 268 11.23 21.08 4.33
C LEU A 268 12.35 20.17 3.83
N PHE A 269 12.04 18.95 3.39
CA PHE A 269 13.04 18.03 2.87
C PHE A 269 13.73 18.59 1.62
N LEU A 270 12.98 19.23 0.73
CA LEU A 270 13.47 19.87 -0.50
C LEU A 270 14.55 20.92 -0.24
N GLN A 271 14.53 21.59 0.92
CA GLN A 271 15.52 22.60 1.27
C GLN A 271 16.91 21.99 1.48
N SER A 272 16.96 20.78 2.06
CA SER A 272 18.22 20.06 2.34
C SER A 272 18.56 18.97 1.32
N SER A 273 17.62 18.56 0.48
CA SER A 273 17.81 17.45 -0.47
C SER A 273 18.73 17.85 -1.62
N ILE A 274 19.69 16.97 -1.92
CA ILE A 274 20.60 17.00 -3.06
C ILE A 274 20.11 16.00 -4.10
N TYR A 275 19.93 14.75 -3.71
CA TYR A 275 19.62 13.65 -4.65
C TYR A 275 18.15 13.64 -5.09
N ASN A 276 17.22 13.97 -4.20
CA ASN A 276 15.78 13.94 -4.49
C ASN A 276 15.20 15.29 -4.93
N ARG A 277 16.02 16.33 -5.09
CA ARG A 277 15.54 17.70 -5.32
C ARG A 277 14.63 17.84 -6.54
N GLU A 278 15.04 17.29 -7.68
CA GLU A 278 14.25 17.38 -8.93
C GLU A 278 12.95 16.57 -8.81
N LEU A 279 13.03 15.36 -8.24
CA LEU A 279 11.88 14.51 -8.01
C LEU A 279 10.85 15.14 -7.06
N LEU A 280 11.30 15.76 -5.97
CA LEU A 280 10.43 16.46 -5.02
C LEU A 280 9.72 17.66 -5.68
N LYS A 281 10.39 18.40 -6.57
CA LYS A 281 9.76 19.48 -7.35
C LYS A 281 8.70 18.92 -8.29
N ALA A 282 9.00 17.83 -8.99
CA ALA A 282 8.04 17.16 -9.87
C ALA A 282 6.82 16.66 -9.10
N ILE A 283 7.02 16.04 -7.93
CA ILE A 283 5.94 15.61 -7.02
C ILE A 283 5.08 16.81 -6.61
N GLN A 284 5.68 17.91 -6.14
CA GLN A 284 4.94 19.11 -5.73
C GLN A 284 4.12 19.71 -6.88
N ALA A 285 4.67 19.76 -8.09
CA ALA A 285 3.98 20.29 -9.26
C ALA A 285 2.83 19.38 -9.72
N TYR A 286 3.06 18.06 -9.76
CA TYR A 286 2.01 17.08 -10.06
C TYR A 286 0.88 17.12 -9.03
N GLU A 287 1.21 17.16 -7.74
CA GLU A 287 0.22 17.27 -6.66
C GLU A 287 -0.56 18.57 -6.71
N ARG A 288 0.01 19.66 -7.24
CA ARG A 288 -0.75 20.89 -7.47
C ARG A 288 -1.87 20.67 -8.48
N VAL A 289 -1.58 20.01 -9.60
CA VAL A 289 -2.58 19.67 -10.63
C VAL A 289 -3.61 18.70 -10.05
N ALA A 290 -3.16 17.62 -9.42
CA ALA A 290 -4.02 16.63 -8.80
C ALA A 290 -4.97 17.27 -7.78
N ARG A 291 -4.47 18.17 -6.93
CA ARG A 291 -5.27 18.83 -5.89
C ARG A 291 -6.34 19.76 -6.47
N LEU A 292 -6.01 20.54 -7.51
CA LEU A 292 -6.97 21.40 -8.17
C LEU A 292 -8.12 20.59 -8.79
N LEU A 293 -7.78 19.51 -9.52
CA LEU A 293 -8.76 18.57 -10.09
C LEU A 293 -9.61 17.89 -9.02
N TYR A 294 -8.95 17.38 -7.97
CA TYR A 294 -9.59 16.67 -6.88
C TYR A 294 -10.58 17.57 -6.14
N ASN A 295 -10.15 18.77 -5.74
CA ASN A 295 -11.02 19.67 -4.99
C ASN A 295 -12.21 20.12 -5.85
N ALA A 296 -12.00 20.47 -7.12
CA ALA A 296 -13.06 20.84 -8.04
C ALA A 296 -14.11 19.72 -8.21
N PHE A 297 -13.66 18.48 -8.40
CA PHE A 297 -14.54 17.32 -8.57
C PHE A 297 -15.34 17.03 -7.29
N TYR A 298 -14.67 16.95 -6.15
CA TYR A 298 -15.35 16.64 -4.89
C TYR A 298 -16.24 17.79 -4.39
N ASP A 299 -15.94 19.05 -4.69
CA ASP A 299 -16.84 20.19 -4.44
C ASP A 299 -18.17 20.03 -5.20
N CYS A 300 -18.10 19.60 -6.47
CA CYS A 300 -19.31 19.26 -7.23
C CYS A 300 -20.10 18.10 -6.59
N LEU A 301 -19.41 17.03 -6.16
CA LEU A 301 -20.07 15.90 -5.52
C LEU A 301 -20.74 16.29 -4.19
N HIS A 302 -20.06 17.11 -3.37
CA HIS A 302 -20.60 17.60 -2.10
C HIS A 302 -21.82 18.47 -2.34
N TRP A 303 -21.74 19.38 -3.32
CA TRP A 303 -22.85 20.24 -3.68
C TRP A 303 -24.04 19.42 -4.17
N MET A 304 -23.85 18.47 -5.07
CA MET A 304 -24.94 17.60 -5.56
C MET A 304 -25.54 16.74 -4.45
N ALA A 305 -24.71 16.18 -3.56
CA ALA A 305 -25.19 15.41 -2.41
C ALA A 305 -26.10 16.22 -1.47
N GLN A 306 -25.85 17.53 -1.35
CA GLN A 306 -26.70 18.45 -0.59
C GLN A 306 -27.95 18.92 -1.36
N ASN A 307 -27.97 18.76 -2.68
CA ASN A 307 -29.01 19.27 -3.58
C ASN A 307 -29.75 18.13 -4.31
N GLN A 308 -30.29 17.18 -3.54
CA GLN A 308 -31.11 16.07 -4.06
C GLN A 308 -30.40 15.23 -5.14
N SER A 309 -29.09 15.05 -5.00
CA SER A 309 -28.26 14.27 -5.93
C SER A 309 -28.28 14.81 -7.36
N LYS A 310 -28.55 16.10 -7.58
CA LYS A 310 -28.66 16.74 -8.89
C LYS A 310 -27.93 18.08 -8.92
N GLY A 311 -27.36 18.45 -10.07
CA GLY A 311 -26.80 19.80 -10.28
C GLY A 311 -26.83 20.27 -11.73
N LYS A 312 -27.22 21.53 -11.94
CA LYS A 312 -27.11 22.18 -13.26
C LYS A 312 -25.70 22.73 -13.45
N VAL A 313 -25.22 22.73 -14.70
CA VAL A 313 -23.89 23.25 -15.05
C VAL A 313 -23.65 24.66 -14.52
N ALA A 314 -24.61 25.58 -14.68
CA ALA A 314 -24.48 26.96 -14.21
C ALA A 314 -24.27 27.06 -12.68
N GLN A 315 -24.88 26.16 -11.90
CA GLN A 315 -24.71 26.13 -10.45
C GLN A 315 -23.33 25.59 -10.08
N LEU A 316 -22.95 24.47 -10.68
CA LEU A 316 -21.64 23.85 -10.45
C LEU A 316 -20.49 24.76 -10.89
N ALA A 317 -20.65 25.48 -12.00
CA ALA A 317 -19.66 26.42 -12.53
C ALA A 317 -19.38 27.61 -11.58
N SER A 318 -20.31 27.93 -10.69
CA SER A 318 -20.15 29.00 -9.70
C SER A 318 -19.43 28.53 -8.41
N LEU A 319 -19.13 27.24 -8.28
CA LEU A 319 -18.46 26.71 -7.10
C LEU A 319 -17.03 27.24 -6.98
N HIS A 320 -16.61 27.48 -5.73
CA HIS A 320 -15.31 28.09 -5.45
C HIS A 320 -14.15 27.29 -6.08
N HIS A 321 -14.10 25.97 -5.87
CA HIS A 321 -13.00 25.16 -6.36
C HIS A 321 -13.01 25.00 -7.88
N ILE A 322 -14.17 25.14 -8.52
CA ILE A 322 -14.28 25.18 -9.99
C ILE A 322 -13.64 26.46 -10.53
N LEU A 323 -14.00 27.62 -9.96
CA LEU A 323 -13.43 28.90 -10.39
C LEU A 323 -11.91 28.95 -10.18
N VAL A 324 -11.42 28.41 -9.07
CA VAL A 324 -9.99 28.30 -8.79
C VAL A 324 -9.30 27.38 -9.80
N ALA A 325 -9.84 26.19 -10.05
CA ALA A 325 -9.27 25.25 -11.03
C ALA A 325 -9.24 25.85 -12.44
N CYS A 326 -10.33 26.47 -12.92
CA CYS A 326 -10.38 27.10 -14.24
C CYS A 326 -9.26 28.15 -14.43
N LYS A 327 -8.96 28.91 -13.38
CA LYS A 327 -7.95 29.96 -13.42
C LYS A 327 -6.52 29.43 -13.36
N GLU A 328 -6.28 28.43 -12.51
CA GLU A 328 -4.92 28.06 -12.10
C GLU A 328 -4.39 26.80 -12.80
N LEU A 329 -5.27 25.93 -13.28
CA LEU A 329 -4.86 24.63 -13.83
C LEU A 329 -3.99 24.73 -15.08
N PRO A 330 -4.21 25.65 -16.04
CA PRO A 330 -3.32 25.79 -17.20
C PRO A 330 -1.86 26.09 -16.84
N VAL A 331 -1.66 26.97 -15.84
CA VAL A 331 -0.32 27.32 -15.34
C VAL A 331 0.28 26.16 -14.56
N ALA A 332 -0.50 25.53 -13.68
CA ALA A 332 -0.07 24.36 -12.92
C ALA A 332 0.31 23.19 -13.85
N PHE A 333 -0.47 22.96 -14.91
CA PHE A 333 -0.21 21.95 -15.93
C PHE A 333 1.13 22.22 -16.61
N THR A 334 1.34 23.43 -17.13
CA THR A 334 2.59 23.82 -17.80
C THR A 334 3.80 23.62 -16.89
N GLN A 335 3.67 23.98 -15.61
CA GLN A 335 4.75 23.79 -14.63
C GLN A 335 5.01 22.31 -14.32
N ALA A 336 3.96 21.50 -14.20
CA ALA A 336 4.08 20.07 -13.96
C ALA A 336 4.68 19.34 -15.17
N ASP A 337 4.25 19.68 -16.38
CA ASP A 337 4.77 19.13 -17.65
C ASP A 337 6.29 19.34 -17.75
N LEU A 338 6.76 20.58 -17.50
CA LEU A 338 8.18 20.92 -17.49
C LEU A 338 8.96 20.14 -16.41
N LEU A 339 8.43 20.06 -15.18
CA LEU A 339 9.14 19.41 -14.08
C LEU A 339 9.08 17.88 -14.14
N LEU A 340 8.13 17.31 -14.88
CA LEU A 340 8.03 15.88 -15.12
C LEU A 340 8.93 15.42 -16.26
N GLU A 341 9.39 16.30 -17.16
CA GLU A 341 10.25 15.97 -18.31
C GLU A 341 11.41 14.99 -17.99
N PRO A 342 12.17 15.14 -16.87
CA PRO A 342 13.24 14.19 -16.51
C PRO A 342 12.74 12.77 -16.19
N PHE A 343 11.45 12.60 -15.97
CA PHE A 343 10.75 11.36 -15.63
C PHE A 343 9.85 10.95 -16.80
N SER A 344 10.46 10.67 -17.96
CA SER A 344 9.76 10.62 -19.26
C SER A 344 8.54 9.69 -19.34
N PRO A 345 8.53 8.47 -18.76
CA PRO A 345 7.31 7.64 -18.75
C PRO A 345 6.13 8.33 -18.03
N GLU A 346 6.41 9.03 -16.94
CA GLU A 346 5.44 9.80 -16.17
C GLU A 346 5.03 11.09 -16.88
N ALA A 347 5.98 11.77 -17.53
CA ALA A 347 5.70 12.98 -18.34
C ALA A 347 4.77 12.67 -19.51
N HIS A 348 5.04 11.58 -20.25
CA HIS A 348 4.21 11.17 -21.38
C HIS A 348 2.78 10.79 -20.92
N GLU A 349 2.68 9.99 -19.86
CA GLU A 349 1.38 9.63 -19.28
C GLU A 349 0.63 10.86 -18.76
N PHE A 350 1.33 11.82 -18.16
CA PHE A 350 0.75 13.07 -17.69
C PHE A 350 0.17 13.90 -18.82
N ALA A 351 0.97 14.14 -19.87
CA ALA A 351 0.57 14.90 -21.04
C ALA A 351 -0.65 14.26 -21.71
N GLU A 352 -0.60 12.96 -22.00
CA GLU A 352 -1.70 12.23 -22.65
C GLU A 352 -3.00 12.28 -21.82
N LYS A 353 -2.92 12.03 -20.50
CA LYS A 353 -4.11 11.94 -19.65
C LYS A 353 -4.76 13.27 -19.32
N PHE A 354 -3.96 14.35 -19.27
CA PHE A 354 -4.41 15.63 -18.75
C PHE A 354 -4.28 16.78 -19.76
N GLU A 355 -3.99 16.49 -21.03
CA GLU A 355 -3.89 17.51 -22.09
C GLU A 355 -5.11 18.45 -22.13
N MET A 356 -6.29 17.89 -21.90
CA MET A 356 -7.56 18.60 -21.80
C MET A 356 -7.56 19.80 -20.84
N VAL A 357 -6.73 19.81 -19.80
CA VAL A 357 -6.69 20.92 -18.83
C VAL A 357 -5.61 21.96 -19.11
N ARG A 358 -4.91 21.82 -20.23
CA ARG A 358 -3.91 22.77 -20.70
C ARG A 358 -4.53 24.07 -21.22
N GLU A 359 -5.69 23.99 -21.84
CA GLU A 359 -6.37 25.13 -22.45
C GLU A 359 -7.20 25.92 -21.42
N ILE A 360 -7.50 27.18 -21.75
CA ILE A 360 -8.34 28.05 -20.94
C ILE A 360 -9.81 27.85 -21.36
N PHE A 361 -10.65 27.43 -20.43
CA PHE A 361 -12.09 27.23 -20.65
C PHE A 361 -12.93 28.19 -19.83
N SER A 362 -14.18 28.39 -20.28
CA SER A 362 -15.22 28.96 -19.42
C SER A 362 -15.55 27.99 -18.28
N ALA A 363 -15.95 28.50 -17.10
CA ALA A 363 -16.29 27.63 -15.98
C ALA A 363 -17.40 26.60 -16.30
N PRO A 364 -18.47 26.95 -17.06
CA PRO A 364 -19.45 25.96 -17.51
C PRO A 364 -18.88 24.84 -18.39
N ASP A 365 -18.00 25.17 -19.34
CA ASP A 365 -17.41 24.17 -20.23
C ASP A 365 -16.41 23.30 -19.47
N TRP A 366 -15.68 23.88 -18.54
CA TRP A 366 -14.74 23.17 -17.68
C TRP A 366 -15.43 22.12 -16.79
N VAL A 367 -16.63 22.40 -16.25
CA VAL A 367 -17.42 21.41 -15.50
C VAL A 367 -17.76 20.20 -16.37
N LYS A 368 -18.21 20.42 -17.61
CA LYS A 368 -18.55 19.33 -18.54
C LYS A 368 -17.30 18.50 -18.83
N LEU A 369 -16.20 19.17 -19.16
CA LEU A 369 -14.92 18.56 -19.46
C LEU A 369 -14.40 17.69 -18.30
N LEU A 370 -14.50 18.18 -17.06
CA LEU A 370 -14.14 17.41 -15.86
C LEU A 370 -14.97 16.12 -15.73
N PHE A 371 -16.28 16.18 -16.02
CA PHE A 371 -17.17 15.02 -15.92
C PHE A 371 -17.01 14.04 -17.08
N GLU A 372 -16.69 14.53 -18.27
CA GLU A 372 -16.30 13.72 -19.43
C GLU A 372 -15.01 12.94 -19.13
N HIS A 373 -14.00 13.59 -18.56
CA HIS A 373 -12.78 12.94 -18.09
C HIS A 373 -13.03 11.86 -17.06
N HIS A 374 -13.79 12.18 -16.01
CA HIS A 374 -14.18 11.20 -15.00
C HIS A 374 -14.84 9.96 -15.64
N SER A 375 -15.76 10.19 -16.59
CA SER A 375 -16.47 9.13 -17.30
C SER A 375 -15.54 8.30 -18.19
N ALA A 376 -14.59 8.94 -18.87
CA ALA A 376 -13.55 8.25 -19.64
C ALA A 376 -12.67 7.38 -18.73
N VAL A 377 -12.19 7.92 -17.61
CA VAL A 377 -11.40 7.19 -16.61
C VAL A 377 -12.17 5.99 -16.05
N GLN A 378 -13.46 6.14 -15.69
CA GLN A 378 -14.22 5.00 -15.17
C GLN A 378 -14.42 3.91 -16.23
N ARG A 379 -14.71 4.28 -17.49
CA ARG A 379 -14.86 3.32 -18.59
C ARG A 379 -13.57 2.56 -18.89
N ALA A 380 -12.41 3.19 -18.75
CA ALA A 380 -11.11 2.57 -18.99
C ALA A 380 -10.66 1.59 -17.89
N LYS A 381 -11.33 1.54 -16.73
CA LYS A 381 -10.90 0.66 -15.62
C LYS A 381 -11.13 -0.82 -15.93
N PRO A 382 -10.15 -1.70 -15.72
CA PRO A 382 -10.34 -3.14 -15.90
C PRO A 382 -11.28 -3.75 -14.84
N PRO A 383 -11.86 -4.93 -15.11
CA PRO A 383 -11.80 -5.66 -16.38
C PRO A 383 -12.78 -5.14 -17.45
N ASN A 384 -13.92 -4.58 -17.05
CA ASN A 384 -15.05 -4.27 -17.96
C ASN A 384 -15.53 -2.80 -17.87
N GLY A 385 -14.70 -1.89 -17.38
CA GLY A 385 -15.11 -0.55 -16.99
C GLY A 385 -15.81 -0.53 -15.63
N LYS A 386 -15.90 0.66 -15.04
CA LYS A 386 -16.73 0.97 -13.87
C LYS A 386 -17.82 1.97 -14.26
N ALA A 387 -18.93 1.96 -13.53
CA ALA A 387 -19.97 2.97 -13.70
C ALA A 387 -19.44 4.35 -13.31
N SER A 388 -19.80 5.37 -14.11
CA SER A 388 -19.54 6.77 -13.76
C SER A 388 -20.27 7.13 -12.47
N TRP A 389 -19.63 7.94 -11.63
CA TRP A 389 -20.23 8.50 -10.43
C TRP A 389 -21.18 9.65 -10.75
N ILE A 390 -21.12 10.17 -11.98
CA ILE A 390 -21.94 11.28 -12.44
C ILE A 390 -22.60 10.87 -13.75
N LEU A 391 -23.91 11.02 -13.83
CA LEU A 391 -24.70 10.74 -15.02
C LEU A 391 -25.26 12.03 -15.60
N GLU A 392 -25.14 12.21 -16.90
CA GLU A 392 -25.81 13.30 -17.59
C GLU A 392 -27.29 12.97 -17.80
N HIS A 393 -28.17 13.89 -17.41
CA HIS A 393 -29.61 13.82 -17.64
C HIS A 393 -29.96 14.58 -18.93
N THR A 394 -31.00 14.13 -19.62
CA THR A 394 -31.49 14.71 -20.89
C THR A 394 -31.84 16.20 -20.83
N SER A 395 -32.04 16.75 -19.63
CA SER A 395 -32.27 18.18 -19.40
C SER A 395 -30.98 19.02 -19.26
N GLY A 396 -29.80 18.47 -19.55
CA GLY A 396 -28.51 19.16 -19.39
C GLY A 396 -28.07 19.35 -17.94
N SER A 397 -28.60 18.53 -17.02
CA SER A 397 -28.22 18.51 -15.61
C SER A 397 -27.50 17.20 -15.27
N TYR A 398 -26.63 17.21 -14.28
CA TYR A 398 -25.93 16.02 -13.82
C TYR A 398 -26.59 15.42 -12.59
N LEU A 399 -26.51 14.10 -12.46
CA LEU A 399 -27.02 13.30 -11.35
C LEU A 399 -25.89 12.52 -10.68
N LEU A 400 -25.88 12.49 -9.36
CA LEU A 400 -24.94 11.70 -8.56
C LEU A 400 -25.37 10.22 -8.55
N ASN A 401 -24.53 9.34 -9.06
CA ASN A 401 -24.76 7.89 -9.18
C ASN A 401 -23.88 7.08 -8.22
N THR A 402 -23.50 7.66 -7.09
CA THR A 402 -22.68 6.98 -6.10
C THR A 402 -23.11 7.34 -4.69
N LEU A 403 -23.14 6.34 -3.81
CA LEU A 403 -23.23 6.51 -2.36
C LEU A 403 -21.84 6.74 -1.74
N GLN A 404 -20.77 6.68 -2.54
CA GLN A 404 -19.39 6.89 -2.11
C GLN A 404 -19.05 8.37 -1.91
N SER A 405 -20.05 9.22 -1.61
CA SER A 405 -19.83 10.58 -1.12
C SER A 405 -19.28 10.57 0.31
N ASN A 406 -18.16 9.88 0.52
CA ASN A 406 -17.34 10.12 1.69
C ASN A 406 -16.94 11.60 1.63
N ARG A 407 -17.21 12.35 2.69
CA ARG A 407 -16.82 13.77 2.81
C ARG A 407 -15.30 13.85 2.80
N GLN A 408 -14.72 13.90 1.61
CA GLN A 408 -13.30 14.16 1.42
C GLN A 408 -12.97 15.56 1.92
N LEU A 409 -11.80 15.73 2.50
CA LEU A 409 -11.34 17.04 2.93
C LEU A 409 -10.87 17.85 1.72
N LEU A 410 -11.52 18.98 1.47
CA LEU A 410 -11.11 19.96 0.45
C LEU A 410 -10.09 20.92 1.09
N ASN A 411 -8.86 20.45 1.24
CA ASN A 411 -7.75 21.22 1.82
C ASN A 411 -6.62 21.41 0.79
N ASN A 412 -5.43 21.82 1.23
CA ASN A 412 -4.27 22.03 0.36
C ASN A 412 -3.15 20.99 0.60
N GLU A 413 -3.48 19.83 1.15
CA GLU A 413 -2.56 18.71 1.33
C GLU A 413 -2.36 17.93 0.03
N TYR A 414 -1.37 17.04 -0.03
CA TYR A 414 -1.28 16.10 -1.14
C TYR A 414 -2.50 15.18 -1.22
N VAL A 415 -2.91 14.85 -2.45
CA VAL A 415 -3.95 13.88 -2.74
C VAL A 415 -3.43 12.46 -2.47
N HIS A 416 -2.16 12.22 -2.79
CA HIS A 416 -1.54 10.90 -2.71
C HIS A 416 -0.48 10.82 -1.61
N GLN A 417 -0.01 9.60 -1.36
CA GLN A 417 1.03 9.32 -0.37
C GLN A 417 2.34 8.83 -1.03
N TYR A 418 3.46 9.37 -0.57
CA TYR A 418 4.80 9.18 -1.14
C TYR A 418 5.73 8.38 -0.20
N ARG A 419 5.16 7.39 0.49
CA ARG A 419 5.84 6.41 1.35
C ARG A 419 6.48 6.98 2.62
N THR A 420 6.40 8.29 2.89
CA THR A 420 6.98 8.88 4.10
C THR A 420 6.40 8.25 5.36
N PHE A 421 5.09 8.01 5.44
CA PHE A 421 4.47 7.38 6.61
C PHE A 421 4.81 5.89 6.76
N ALA A 422 5.03 5.17 5.66
CA ALA A 422 5.51 3.79 5.71
C ALA A 422 6.93 3.74 6.29
N LEU A 423 7.82 4.60 5.80
CA LEU A 423 9.18 4.76 6.33
C LEU A 423 9.18 5.24 7.79
N GLN A 424 8.29 6.16 8.16
CA GLN A 424 8.13 6.59 9.55
C GLN A 424 7.76 5.41 10.45
N SER A 425 6.84 4.55 10.01
CA SER A 425 6.47 3.34 10.74
C SER A 425 7.67 2.39 10.88
N PHE A 426 8.46 2.20 9.81
CA PHE A 426 9.68 1.40 9.87
C PHE A 426 10.68 1.96 10.87
N MET A 427 10.94 3.27 10.83
CA MET A 427 11.93 3.89 11.72
C MET A 427 11.50 3.85 13.19
N LYS A 428 10.19 3.84 13.48
CA LYS A 428 9.69 3.58 14.85
C LYS A 428 10.01 2.15 15.30
N ASP A 429 9.67 1.16 14.48
CA ASP A 429 9.91 -0.26 14.82
C ASP A 429 11.40 -0.61 14.90
N LEU A 430 12.26 0.13 14.18
CA LEU A 430 13.72 -0.03 14.20
C LEU A 430 14.40 0.84 15.28
N ASN A 431 13.63 1.44 16.19
CA ASN A 431 14.11 2.30 17.28
C ASN A 431 15.01 3.45 16.82
N LYS A 432 14.65 4.10 15.70
CA LYS A 432 15.38 5.26 15.16
C LYS A 432 14.73 6.60 15.46
N ILE A 433 13.44 6.64 15.82
CA ILE A 433 12.70 7.88 16.10
C ILE A 433 11.78 7.83 17.29
#